data_AF-A0A286SCC0-F1
#
_entry.id   AF-A0A286SCC0-F1
#
_cell.length_a   1.000
_cell.length_b   1.000
_cell.length_c   1.000
_cell.angle_alpha   90.00
_cell.angle_beta   90.00
_cell.angle_gamma   90.00
#
_symmetry.space_group_name_H-M   'P 1'
#
loop_
_entity.id
_entity.type
_entity.pdbx_description
1 polymer ?
#
loop_
_entity_poly.entity_id
_entity_poly.type
_entity_poly.pdbx_seq_one_letter_code
_entity_poly.pdbx_strand_id
1 'polypeptide(L)'
;LACMYLLTAGIFSVVGTLFSDAVRYELSASGSRLFAVDCMTTYNVLFTIHGLAMIFMFLMPALFSGFGNYFIPLYVGAAEVVLPRLNSISYFLLPLGSTLLLHSIVAEFGAAIGWTMYPPLSTNAMTMNTEAVDWIVLGLLILGMSSVLGSINFLGTVVFVGALPTARHTVLFVWAIIFTALMLLLTIPVFTGAVLMLLDDTEFNFGFYDGALSGDAVLYQHLFWFFGHPEVYILILPGFGVISQCLSTVGSKSIFGGQAMILAMGCISILGTLVWVHHMMTTGLEADTRSYFSAVTIMIAIPTGTKIFNWLGTIMGSHWSSLTADQWAAISFIILFSLGGTTGVV
;
A
#
# COMPACT_ATOMS: atom_id res chain seq x y z
N LEU A 1 3.95 13.72 16.29
CA LEU A 1 3.23 12.62 15.60
C LEU A 1 4.00 12.09 14.39
N ALA A 2 4.37 12.92 13.40
CA ALA A 2 5.10 12.46 12.21
C ALA A 2 6.34 11.58 12.50
N CYS A 3 7.24 12.04 13.38
CA CYS A 3 8.41 11.24 13.77
C CYS A 3 8.04 9.92 14.46
N MET A 4 6.91 9.88 15.17
CA MET A 4 6.44 8.66 15.82
C MET A 4 5.92 7.66 14.78
N TYR A 5 5.19 8.11 13.75
CA TYR A 5 4.84 7.26 12.60
C TYR A 5 6.08 6.66 11.94
N LEU A 6 7.10 7.49 11.66
CA LEU A 6 8.33 7.03 11.02
C LEU A 6 9.12 6.06 11.91
N LEU A 7 9.17 6.30 13.21
CA LEU A 7 9.82 5.38 14.17
C LEU A 7 9.08 4.03 14.21
N THR A 8 7.76 4.05 14.41
CA THR A 8 6.94 2.84 14.44
C THR A 8 7.03 2.06 13.14
N ALA A 9 6.96 2.75 11.99
CA ALA A 9 7.14 2.14 10.68
C ALA A 9 8.53 1.54 10.50
N GLY A 10 9.58 2.20 10.98
CA GLY A 10 10.95 1.68 10.95
C GLY A 10 11.14 0.45 11.84
N ILE A 11 10.48 0.39 13.00
CA ILE A 11 10.48 -0.82 13.84
C ILE A 11 9.83 -1.99 13.09
N PHE A 12 8.65 -1.78 12.50
CA PHE A 12 7.97 -2.84 11.77
C PHE A 12 8.63 -3.17 10.42
N SER A 13 9.40 -2.26 9.83
CA SER A 13 10.23 -2.58 8.66
C SER A 13 11.30 -3.60 9.03
N VAL A 14 11.98 -3.43 10.17
CA VAL A 14 12.97 -4.41 10.67
C VAL A 14 12.29 -5.75 10.93
N VAL A 15 11.14 -5.76 11.60
CA VAL A 15 10.37 -7.00 11.84
C VAL A 15 10.02 -7.69 10.53
N GLY A 16 9.46 -6.96 9.56
CA GLY A 16 9.13 -7.49 8.24
C GLY A 16 10.35 -8.02 7.49
N THR A 17 11.49 -7.32 7.55
CA THR A 17 12.75 -7.77 6.94
C THR A 17 13.25 -9.07 7.58
N LEU A 18 13.20 -9.20 8.90
CA LEU A 18 13.61 -10.44 9.59
C LEU A 18 12.77 -11.65 9.14
N PHE A 19 11.47 -11.48 8.92
CA PHE A 19 10.64 -12.54 8.34
C PHE A 19 11.03 -12.85 6.89
N SER A 20 11.37 -11.83 6.10
CA SER A 20 11.87 -12.00 4.73
C SER A 20 13.19 -12.79 4.70
N ASP A 21 14.11 -12.47 5.60
CA ASP A 21 15.42 -13.12 5.68
C ASP A 21 15.28 -14.60 6.03
N ALA A 22 14.38 -14.95 6.96
CA ALA A 22 14.06 -16.35 7.27
C ALA A 22 13.50 -17.11 6.06
N VAL A 23 12.54 -16.50 5.34
CA VAL A 23 11.96 -17.05 4.10
C VAL A 23 13.04 -17.23 3.02
N ARG A 24 13.91 -16.23 2.82
CA ARG A 24 14.99 -16.28 1.83
C ARG A 24 16.08 -17.28 2.18
N TYR A 25 16.39 -17.44 3.46
CA TYR A 25 17.32 -18.44 3.93
C TYR A 25 16.81 -19.86 3.68
N GLU A 26 15.52 -20.12 3.93
CA GLU A 26 14.90 -21.41 3.57
C GLU A 26 15.04 -21.70 2.06
N LEU A 27 14.88 -20.68 1.21
CA LEU A 27 15.02 -20.79 -0.24
C LEU A 27 16.47 -20.80 -0.76
N SER A 28 17.48 -20.82 0.12
CA SER A 28 18.89 -20.74 -0.30
C SER A 28 19.40 -22.00 -1.03
N ALA A 29 18.75 -23.14 -0.82
CA ALA A 29 19.05 -24.40 -1.50
C ALA A 29 17.84 -25.36 -1.45
N SER A 30 17.92 -26.50 -2.15
CA SER A 30 16.82 -27.47 -2.23
C SER A 30 16.65 -28.32 -0.96
N GLY A 31 15.41 -28.55 -0.55
CA GLY A 31 15.06 -29.32 0.65
C GLY A 31 15.07 -28.46 1.92
N SER A 32 14.57 -29.03 3.02
CA SER A 32 14.42 -28.34 4.31
C SER A 32 15.75 -27.76 4.83
N ARG A 33 15.72 -26.53 5.34
CA ARG A 33 16.88 -25.84 5.95
C ARG A 33 16.59 -25.35 7.37
N LEU A 34 15.90 -24.23 7.48
CA LEU A 34 15.53 -23.59 8.74
C LEU A 34 14.32 -24.28 9.36
N PHE A 35 13.32 -24.64 8.54
CA PHE A 35 12.11 -25.30 9.00
C PHE A 35 12.23 -26.81 8.82
N ALA A 36 12.08 -27.57 9.90
CA ALA A 36 11.99 -29.02 9.82
C ALA A 36 10.77 -29.45 9.00
N VAL A 37 10.83 -30.65 8.43
CA VAL A 37 9.76 -31.19 7.55
C VAL A 37 8.38 -31.13 8.22
N ASP A 38 8.32 -31.34 9.53
CA ASP A 38 7.07 -31.35 10.30
C ASP A 38 6.52 -29.94 10.61
N CYS A 39 7.30 -28.88 10.37
CA CYS A 39 6.90 -27.48 10.58
C CYS A 39 7.01 -26.60 9.32
N MET A 40 6.91 -27.21 8.13
CA MET A 40 6.97 -26.47 6.85
C MET A 40 5.88 -25.40 6.70
N THR A 41 4.77 -25.50 7.45
CA THR A 41 3.72 -24.48 7.48
C THR A 41 4.22 -23.14 8.02
N THR A 42 5.24 -23.12 8.87
CA THR A 42 5.87 -21.90 9.40
C THR A 42 6.39 -21.01 8.28
N TYR A 43 6.87 -21.57 7.17
CA TYR A 43 7.26 -20.79 5.99
C TYR A 43 6.10 -19.90 5.50
N ASN A 44 4.90 -20.47 5.37
CA ASN A 44 3.72 -19.75 4.90
C ASN A 44 3.22 -18.74 5.94
N VAL A 45 3.35 -19.03 7.24
CA VAL A 45 3.05 -18.06 8.30
C VAL A 45 3.97 -16.84 8.18
N LEU A 46 5.29 -17.04 8.11
CA LEU A 46 6.24 -15.93 7.99
C LEU A 46 6.07 -15.17 6.68
N PHE A 47 5.79 -15.86 5.57
CA PHE A 47 5.49 -15.22 4.29
C PHE A 47 4.24 -14.34 4.36
N THR A 48 3.17 -14.84 5.00
CA THR A 48 1.91 -14.11 5.20
C THR A 48 2.17 -12.83 6.00
N ILE A 49 2.81 -12.95 7.16
CA ILE A 49 3.06 -11.79 8.02
C ILE A 49 4.08 -10.84 7.43
N HIS A 50 5.10 -11.32 6.71
CA HIS A 50 6.03 -10.45 5.98
C HIS A 50 5.28 -9.52 5.02
N GLY A 51 4.40 -10.06 4.18
CA GLY A 51 3.61 -9.26 3.24
C GLY A 51 2.75 -8.21 3.95
N LEU A 52 2.01 -8.63 4.98
CA LEU A 52 1.14 -7.73 5.75
C LEU A 52 1.93 -6.66 6.52
N ALA A 53 3.07 -7.01 7.11
CA ALA A 53 3.92 -6.09 7.85
C ALA A 53 4.54 -5.03 6.93
N MET A 54 5.09 -5.43 5.78
CA MET A 54 5.74 -4.50 4.86
C MET A 54 4.75 -3.50 4.25
N ILE A 55 3.52 -3.93 3.96
CA ILE A 55 2.48 -3.05 3.38
C ILE A 55 1.86 -2.16 4.45
N PHE A 56 1.23 -2.76 5.46
CA PHE A 56 0.33 -2.06 6.37
C PHE A 56 1.01 -1.47 7.60
N MET A 57 2.18 -2.00 8.00
CA MET A 57 2.89 -1.54 9.19
C MET A 57 4.11 -0.68 8.87
N PHE A 58 4.69 -0.84 7.67
CA PHE A 58 5.84 -0.07 7.21
C PHE A 58 5.49 0.94 6.12
N LEU A 59 5.24 0.49 4.87
CA LEU A 59 5.19 1.39 3.71
C LEU A 59 4.06 2.41 3.82
N MET A 60 2.82 1.97 4.07
CA MET A 60 1.69 2.88 4.21
C MET A 60 1.92 3.88 5.39
N PRO A 61 2.27 3.45 6.61
CA PRO A 61 2.54 4.37 7.70
C PRO A 61 3.70 5.33 7.47
N ALA A 62 4.79 4.90 6.82
CA ALA A 62 5.95 5.75 6.58
C ALA A 62 5.65 6.83 5.54
N LEU A 63 5.18 6.40 4.36
CA LEU A 63 5.06 7.25 3.18
C LEU A 63 3.81 8.13 3.21
N PHE A 64 2.67 7.59 3.64
CA PHE A 64 1.43 8.35 3.72
C PHE A 64 1.35 9.11 5.05
N SER A 65 1.35 8.40 6.18
CA SER A 65 1.09 9.04 7.48
C SER A 65 2.30 9.80 8.03
N GLY A 66 3.51 9.23 7.95
CA GLY A 66 4.73 9.84 8.48
C GLY A 66 5.12 11.10 7.71
N PHE A 67 5.39 10.95 6.41
CA PHE A 67 5.69 12.09 5.54
C PHE A 67 4.50 13.03 5.35
N GLY A 68 3.26 12.52 5.26
CA GLY A 68 2.07 13.37 5.20
C GLY A 68 1.95 14.29 6.42
N ASN A 69 2.08 13.73 7.63
CA ASN A 69 2.01 14.53 8.86
C ASN A 69 3.16 15.52 9.02
N TYR A 70 4.33 15.21 8.45
CA TYR A 70 5.46 16.13 8.50
C TYR A 70 5.30 17.26 7.48
N PHE A 71 5.08 16.91 6.22
CA PHE A 71 5.24 17.83 5.11
C PHE A 71 3.94 18.52 4.68
N ILE A 72 2.77 17.94 4.88
CA ILE A 72 1.52 18.58 4.42
C ILE A 72 1.29 19.93 5.11
N PRO A 73 1.32 20.05 6.45
CA PRO A 73 1.14 21.34 7.10
C PRO A 73 2.18 22.37 6.65
N LEU A 74 3.45 21.96 6.54
CA LEU A 74 4.54 22.82 6.10
C LEU A 74 4.31 23.35 4.69
N TYR A 75 3.95 22.49 3.74
CA TYR A 75 3.77 22.89 2.35
C TYR A 75 2.56 23.80 2.16
N VAL A 76 1.45 23.55 2.86
CA VAL A 76 0.27 24.44 2.75
C VAL A 76 0.40 25.71 3.60
N GLY A 77 1.48 25.86 4.37
CA GLY A 77 1.71 27.00 5.26
C GLY A 77 0.72 27.02 6.43
N ALA A 78 0.44 25.85 7.02
CA ALA A 78 -0.37 25.67 8.21
C ALA A 78 0.50 25.37 9.43
N ALA A 79 0.10 25.86 10.61
CA ALA A 79 0.79 25.54 11.86
C ALA A 79 0.61 24.07 12.27
N GLU A 80 -0.55 23.48 11.95
CA GLU A 80 -0.87 22.08 12.24
C GLU A 80 -1.92 21.56 11.24
N VAL A 81 -2.20 20.26 11.28
CA VAL A 81 -3.34 19.63 10.57
C VAL A 81 -4.69 20.12 11.11
N VAL A 82 -5.77 19.92 10.35
CA VAL A 82 -7.09 20.52 10.64
C VAL A 82 -7.80 19.86 11.83
N LEU A 83 -7.59 18.56 12.04
CA LEU A 83 -8.16 17.79 13.14
C LEU A 83 -7.05 17.13 13.99
N PRO A 84 -6.32 17.89 14.83
CA PRO A 84 -5.14 17.39 15.55
C PRO A 84 -5.42 16.20 16.48
N ARG A 85 -6.59 16.18 17.14
CA ARG A 85 -6.98 15.06 18.03
C ARG A 85 -7.28 13.79 17.25
N LEU A 86 -7.99 13.91 16.12
CA LEU A 86 -8.27 12.79 15.23
C LEU A 86 -6.98 12.24 14.63
N ASN A 87 -6.03 13.12 14.33
CA ASN A 87 -4.69 12.74 13.91
C ASN A 87 -3.94 11.94 14.98
N SER A 88 -4.05 12.35 16.25
CA SER A 88 -3.46 11.63 17.37
C SER A 88 -4.10 10.24 17.54
N ILE A 89 -5.43 10.12 17.40
CA ILE A 89 -6.13 8.82 17.43
C ILE A 89 -5.65 7.93 16.28
N SER A 90 -5.62 8.47 15.05
CA SER A 90 -5.09 7.77 13.88
C SER A 90 -3.70 7.19 14.16
N TYR A 91 -2.82 7.95 14.82
CA TYR A 91 -1.51 7.43 15.20
C TYR A 91 -1.59 6.27 16.19
N PHE A 92 -2.34 6.37 17.29
CA PHE A 92 -2.37 5.32 18.30
C PHE A 92 -3.02 4.01 17.83
N LEU A 93 -3.89 4.09 16.81
CA LEU A 93 -4.41 2.89 16.16
C LEU A 93 -3.33 2.11 15.40
N LEU A 94 -2.29 2.76 14.87
CA LEU A 94 -1.21 2.08 14.15
C LEU A 94 -0.48 1.04 15.02
N PRO A 95 0.22 1.39 16.11
CA PRO A 95 0.92 0.40 16.92
C PRO A 95 -0.05 -0.61 17.54
N LEU A 96 -1.28 -0.20 17.90
CA LEU A 96 -2.31 -1.14 18.36
C LEU A 96 -2.60 -2.20 17.30
N GLY A 97 -3.04 -1.80 16.10
CA GLY A 97 -3.38 -2.72 15.01
C GLY A 97 -2.21 -3.59 14.59
N SER A 98 -1.00 -3.04 14.55
CA SER A 98 0.22 -3.81 14.26
C SER A 98 0.51 -4.87 15.34
N THR A 99 0.36 -4.54 16.63
CA THR A 99 0.58 -5.52 17.71
C THR A 99 -0.49 -6.62 17.72
N LEU A 100 -1.75 -6.28 17.45
CA LEU A 100 -2.83 -7.26 17.31
C LEU A 100 -2.57 -8.20 16.13
N LEU A 101 -2.17 -7.66 14.98
CA LEU A 101 -1.84 -8.47 13.81
C LEU A 101 -0.66 -9.41 14.10
N LEU A 102 0.41 -8.94 14.73
CA LEU A 102 1.56 -9.79 15.08
C LEU A 102 1.24 -10.85 16.14
N HIS A 103 0.22 -10.64 16.97
CA HIS A 103 -0.23 -11.64 17.93
C HIS A 103 -0.68 -12.94 17.24
N SER A 104 -1.13 -12.86 15.98
CA SER A 104 -1.48 -14.03 15.17
C SER A 104 -0.38 -15.09 15.10
N ILE A 105 0.91 -14.73 15.18
CA ILE A 105 2.02 -15.69 15.12
C ILE A 105 2.03 -16.61 16.36
N VAL A 106 1.58 -16.10 17.50
CA VAL A 106 1.56 -16.83 18.77
C VAL A 106 0.25 -17.59 18.95
N ALA A 107 -0.86 -17.03 18.45
CA ALA A 107 -2.15 -17.69 18.42
C ALA A 107 -2.10 -18.93 17.50
N GLU A 108 -2.50 -20.09 18.03
CA GLU A 108 -2.65 -21.34 17.28
C GLU A 108 -1.50 -21.69 16.30
N PHE A 109 -0.25 -21.28 16.56
CA PHE A 109 0.92 -21.45 15.66
C PHE A 109 0.90 -20.65 14.34
N GLY A 110 0.01 -19.65 14.19
CA GLY A 110 0.01 -18.72 13.07
C GLY A 110 -0.84 -19.12 11.87
N ALA A 111 -1.23 -18.12 11.08
CA ALA A 111 -2.06 -18.32 9.89
C ALA A 111 -1.22 -18.45 8.62
N ALA A 112 -1.31 -19.61 7.96
CA ALA A 112 -0.59 -19.94 6.74
C ALA A 112 -1.41 -19.69 5.46
N ILE A 113 -2.03 -18.51 5.34
CA ILE A 113 -3.08 -18.23 4.34
C ILE A 113 -2.69 -17.25 3.22
N GLY A 114 -1.46 -16.73 3.26
CA GLY A 114 -0.98 -15.69 2.36
C GLY A 114 -1.57 -14.30 2.70
N TRP A 115 -0.89 -13.23 2.28
CA TRP A 115 -1.33 -11.86 2.56
C TRP A 115 -2.70 -11.52 1.93
N THR A 116 -3.12 -12.27 0.91
CA THR A 116 -4.43 -12.11 0.26
C THR A 116 -5.56 -12.79 1.03
N MET A 117 -5.28 -13.79 1.87
CA MET A 117 -6.26 -14.48 2.71
C MET A 117 -7.43 -15.07 1.91
N TYR A 118 -7.14 -15.80 0.82
CA TYR A 118 -8.19 -16.32 -0.06
C TYR A 118 -8.99 -17.48 0.54
N PRO A 119 -10.33 -17.44 0.50
CA PRO A 119 -11.15 -18.63 0.69
C PRO A 119 -11.00 -19.55 -0.54
N PRO A 120 -11.17 -20.88 -0.38
CA PRO A 120 -11.55 -21.56 0.85
C PRO A 120 -10.37 -21.82 1.81
N LEU A 121 -9.12 -21.48 1.46
CA LEU A 121 -7.97 -21.69 2.36
C LEU A 121 -8.15 -20.89 3.66
N SER A 122 -8.69 -19.67 3.55
CA SER A 122 -9.00 -18.81 4.69
C SER A 122 -10.36 -19.07 5.37
N THR A 123 -11.09 -20.14 5.00
CA THR A 123 -12.32 -20.57 5.70
C THR A 123 -12.34 -22.05 6.05
N ASN A 124 -11.32 -22.82 5.64
CA ASN A 124 -11.27 -24.25 5.87
C ASN A 124 -10.77 -24.57 7.30
N ALA A 125 -11.73 -24.81 8.20
CA ALA A 125 -11.49 -25.16 9.60
C ALA A 125 -10.63 -26.44 9.82
N MET A 126 -10.42 -27.29 8.81
CA MET A 126 -9.52 -28.45 8.94
C MET A 126 -8.04 -28.10 8.76
N THR A 127 -7.73 -26.99 8.09
CA THR A 127 -6.36 -26.60 7.73
C THR A 127 -5.94 -25.25 8.28
N MET A 128 -6.90 -24.45 8.72
CA MET A 128 -6.70 -23.13 9.29
C MET A 128 -6.54 -23.18 10.80
N ASN A 129 -5.77 -22.23 11.31
CA ASN A 129 -5.77 -21.77 12.69
C ASN A 129 -6.67 -20.53 12.79
N THR A 130 -7.93 -20.71 13.19
CA THR A 130 -8.98 -19.68 13.16
C THR A 130 -8.63 -18.47 14.02
N GLU A 131 -8.16 -18.71 15.25
CA GLU A 131 -7.81 -17.62 16.17
C GLU A 131 -6.70 -16.74 15.56
N ALA A 132 -5.71 -17.37 14.91
CA ALA A 132 -4.63 -16.63 14.25
C ALA A 132 -5.14 -15.72 13.12
N VAL A 133 -6.16 -16.15 12.39
CA VAL A 133 -6.79 -15.35 11.32
C VAL A 133 -7.60 -14.21 11.89
N ASP A 134 -8.33 -14.42 12.98
CA ASP A 134 -9.09 -13.37 13.66
C ASP A 134 -8.18 -12.23 14.11
N TRP A 135 -7.00 -12.54 14.66
CA TRP A 135 -6.02 -11.54 15.04
C TRP A 135 -5.48 -10.75 13.83
N ILE A 136 -5.31 -11.41 12.68
CA ILE A 136 -4.94 -10.72 11.43
C ILE A 136 -6.07 -9.77 11.00
N VAL A 137 -7.31 -10.25 10.92
CA VAL A 137 -8.47 -9.46 10.49
C VAL A 137 -8.66 -8.27 11.42
N LEU A 138 -8.67 -8.49 12.74
CA LEU A 138 -8.80 -7.42 13.73
C LEU A 138 -7.69 -6.38 13.59
N GLY A 139 -6.44 -6.81 13.45
CA GLY A 139 -5.30 -5.92 13.23
C GLY A 139 -5.48 -5.05 11.98
N LEU A 140 -5.90 -5.66 10.86
CA LEU A 140 -6.15 -4.96 9.60
C LEU A 140 -7.32 -3.95 9.69
N LEU A 141 -8.39 -4.27 10.41
CA LEU A 141 -9.50 -3.34 10.65
C LEU A 141 -9.04 -2.10 11.42
N ILE A 142 -8.23 -2.29 12.48
CA ILE A 142 -7.66 -1.17 13.24
C ILE A 142 -6.72 -0.32 12.37
N LEU A 143 -5.87 -0.95 11.55
CA LEU A 143 -4.96 -0.26 10.63
C LEU A 143 -5.74 0.50 9.53
N GLY A 144 -6.81 -0.08 9.00
CA GLY A 144 -7.70 0.58 8.05
C GLY A 144 -8.40 1.80 8.64
N MET A 145 -8.84 1.74 9.90
CA MET A 145 -9.37 2.92 10.60
C MET A 145 -8.30 4.02 10.74
N SER A 146 -7.05 3.68 11.06
CA SER A 146 -5.95 4.64 11.12
C SER A 146 -5.80 5.41 9.79
N SER A 147 -5.77 4.71 8.66
CA SER A 147 -5.55 5.31 7.33
C SER A 147 -6.74 6.15 6.84
N VAL A 148 -7.98 5.73 7.14
CA VAL A 148 -9.20 6.51 6.84
C VAL A 148 -9.22 7.81 7.62
N LEU A 149 -8.93 7.78 8.92
CA LEU A 149 -8.87 8.98 9.76
C LEU A 149 -7.76 9.94 9.27
N GLY A 150 -6.59 9.41 8.93
CA GLY A 150 -5.50 10.18 8.32
C GLY A 150 -5.92 10.85 7.01
N SER A 151 -6.66 10.13 6.16
CA SER A 151 -7.13 10.62 4.86
C SER A 151 -8.11 11.78 4.99
N ILE A 152 -9.10 11.68 5.88
CA ILE A 152 -10.05 12.78 6.17
C ILE A 152 -9.28 14.01 6.64
N ASN A 153 -8.31 13.81 7.54
CA ASN A 153 -7.54 14.90 8.12
C ASN A 153 -6.64 15.58 7.07
N PHE A 154 -5.89 14.84 6.25
CA PHE A 154 -5.04 15.44 5.22
C PHE A 154 -5.84 16.18 4.15
N LEU A 155 -6.96 15.62 3.68
CA LEU A 155 -7.84 16.32 2.74
C LEU A 155 -8.39 17.60 3.36
N GLY A 156 -8.88 17.53 4.60
CA GLY A 156 -9.38 18.70 5.30
C GLY A 156 -8.28 19.77 5.52
N THR A 157 -7.05 19.37 5.85
CA THR A 157 -5.92 20.28 5.98
C THR A 157 -5.62 20.98 4.67
N VAL A 158 -5.53 20.24 3.57
CA VAL A 158 -5.21 20.82 2.27
C VAL A 158 -6.30 21.75 1.78
N VAL A 159 -7.58 21.41 2.00
CA VAL A 159 -8.73 22.17 1.49
C VAL A 159 -9.02 23.41 2.35
N PHE A 160 -9.10 23.25 3.67
CA PHE A 160 -9.66 24.25 4.59
C PHE A 160 -8.60 25.03 5.37
N VAL A 161 -7.35 24.57 5.40
CA VAL A 161 -6.27 25.20 6.16
C VAL A 161 -5.12 25.56 5.22
N GLY A 162 -4.30 26.52 5.64
CA GLY A 162 -3.07 26.89 4.96
C GLY A 162 -3.08 28.33 4.46
N ALA A 163 -1.98 29.04 4.71
CA ALA A 163 -1.80 30.41 4.24
C ALA A 163 -1.24 30.50 2.80
N LEU A 164 -0.83 29.37 2.20
CA LEU A 164 -0.17 29.31 0.90
C LEU A 164 -1.03 28.54 -0.13
N PRO A 165 -2.08 29.16 -0.71
CA PRO A 165 -2.90 28.50 -1.72
C PRO A 165 -2.09 28.14 -2.98
N THR A 166 -1.00 28.87 -3.26
CA THR A 166 -0.09 28.62 -4.38
C THR A 166 0.69 27.32 -4.26
N ALA A 167 0.86 26.77 -3.05
CA ALA A 167 1.56 25.51 -2.84
C ALA A 167 0.87 24.34 -3.55
N ARG A 168 -0.47 24.40 -3.70
CA ARG A 168 -1.23 23.43 -4.49
C ARG A 168 -0.88 23.48 -5.98
N HIS A 169 -0.26 24.55 -6.49
CA HIS A 169 0.10 24.65 -7.91
C HIS A 169 1.55 24.23 -8.19
N THR A 170 2.38 24.06 -7.16
CA THR A 170 3.83 23.87 -7.31
C THR A 170 4.37 22.60 -6.62
N VAL A 171 3.73 22.14 -5.54
CA VAL A 171 4.24 21.06 -4.70
C VAL A 171 3.59 19.72 -5.08
N LEU A 172 4.30 18.89 -5.85
CA LEU A 172 3.77 17.60 -6.33
C LEU A 172 3.44 16.61 -5.18
N PHE A 173 4.17 16.68 -4.07
CA PHE A 173 3.88 15.84 -2.90
C PHE A 173 2.49 16.08 -2.31
N VAL A 174 2.00 17.33 -2.32
CA VAL A 174 0.64 17.66 -1.84
C VAL A 174 -0.41 16.91 -2.66
N TRP A 175 -0.30 16.94 -4.00
CA TRP A 175 -1.22 16.20 -4.87
C TRP A 175 -1.11 14.69 -4.73
N ALA A 176 0.10 14.16 -4.54
CA ALA A 176 0.28 12.74 -4.25
C ALA A 176 -0.53 12.31 -3.03
N ILE A 177 -0.47 13.08 -1.92
CA ILE A 177 -1.24 12.80 -0.71
C ILE A 177 -2.75 12.99 -0.93
N ILE A 178 -3.19 14.02 -1.66
CA ILE A 178 -4.61 14.20 -2.00
C ILE A 178 -5.16 12.96 -2.69
N PHE A 179 -4.49 12.52 -3.76
CA PHE A 179 -4.95 11.35 -4.52
C PHE A 179 -4.92 10.07 -3.69
N THR A 180 -3.86 9.87 -2.91
CA THR A 180 -3.75 8.74 -1.98
C THR A 180 -4.90 8.71 -0.98
N ALA A 181 -5.22 9.86 -0.37
CA ALA A 181 -6.30 9.98 0.60
C ALA A 181 -7.68 9.72 -0.03
N LEU A 182 -7.92 10.19 -1.26
CA LEU A 182 -9.16 9.91 -1.98
C LEU A 182 -9.32 8.42 -2.29
N MET A 183 -8.24 7.74 -2.72
CA MET A 183 -8.27 6.30 -2.98
C MET A 183 -8.53 5.52 -1.69
N LEU A 184 -7.83 5.84 -0.58
CA LEU A 184 -8.04 5.19 0.71
C LEU A 184 -9.50 5.29 1.19
N LEU A 185 -10.13 6.47 1.06
CA LEU A 185 -11.53 6.65 1.43
C LEU A 185 -12.50 5.83 0.55
N LEU A 186 -12.13 5.58 -0.71
CA LEU A 186 -12.93 4.79 -1.63
C LEU A 186 -12.76 3.28 -1.40
N THR A 187 -11.53 2.82 -1.13
CA THR A 187 -11.18 1.39 -1.25
C THR A 187 -11.17 0.66 0.08
N ILE A 188 -10.79 1.32 1.18
CA ILE A 188 -10.76 0.70 2.52
C ILE A 188 -12.15 0.18 2.97
N PRO A 189 -13.29 0.87 2.69
CA PRO A 189 -14.60 0.30 3.02
C PRO A 189 -14.90 -1.03 2.32
N VAL A 190 -14.47 -1.19 1.06
CA VAL A 190 -14.65 -2.44 0.31
C VAL A 190 -13.80 -3.57 0.90
N PHE A 191 -12.55 -3.28 1.25
CA PHE A 191 -11.68 -4.24 1.94
C PHE A 191 -12.23 -4.63 3.31
N THR A 192 -12.71 -3.65 4.07
CA THR A 192 -13.36 -3.86 5.38
C THR A 192 -14.54 -4.81 5.25
N GLY A 193 -15.39 -4.63 4.24
CA GLY A 193 -16.47 -5.55 3.95
C GLY A 193 -15.98 -6.97 3.62
N ALA A 194 -14.92 -7.10 2.81
CA ALA A 194 -14.35 -8.38 2.43
C ALA A 194 -13.85 -9.19 3.65
N VAL A 195 -13.10 -8.55 4.54
CA VAL A 195 -12.55 -9.24 5.72
C VAL A 195 -13.57 -9.45 6.84
N LEU A 196 -14.60 -8.61 6.94
CA LEU A 196 -15.74 -8.86 7.85
C LEU A 196 -16.61 -10.02 7.38
N MET A 197 -16.90 -10.12 6.08
CA MET A 197 -17.59 -11.29 5.52
C MET A 197 -16.76 -12.57 5.71
N LEU A 198 -15.43 -12.48 5.65
CA LEU A 198 -14.56 -13.62 5.95
C LEU A 198 -14.68 -14.06 7.41
N LEU A 199 -14.69 -13.10 8.34
CA LEU A 199 -14.92 -13.35 9.77
C LEU A 199 -16.32 -13.94 10.02
N ASP A 200 -17.34 -13.44 9.31
CA ASP A 200 -18.71 -13.96 9.43
C ASP A 200 -18.83 -15.41 8.93
N ASP A 201 -18.04 -15.78 7.93
CA ASP A 201 -17.94 -17.16 7.45
C ASP A 201 -17.26 -18.08 8.47
N THR A 202 -16.22 -17.62 9.17
CA THR A 202 -15.50 -18.45 10.14
C THR A 202 -16.20 -18.55 11.50
N GLU A 203 -16.83 -17.47 11.97
CA GLU A 203 -17.39 -17.39 13.33
C GLU A 203 -18.91 -17.57 13.39
N PHE A 204 -19.63 -17.17 12.33
CA PHE A 204 -21.09 -17.12 12.34
C PHE A 204 -21.76 -17.99 11.26
N ASN A 205 -20.98 -18.72 10.45
CA ASN A 205 -21.46 -19.62 9.39
C ASN A 205 -22.37 -18.94 8.34
N PHE A 206 -22.04 -17.69 7.94
CA PHE A 206 -22.83 -16.98 6.92
C PHE A 206 -22.69 -17.59 5.52
N GLY A 207 -21.53 -18.12 5.16
CA GLY A 207 -21.29 -18.83 3.90
C GLY A 207 -21.16 -17.95 2.66
N PHE A 208 -20.70 -16.71 2.79
CA PHE A 208 -20.47 -15.77 1.68
C PHE A 208 -19.51 -16.33 0.62
N TYR A 209 -18.47 -17.04 1.04
CA TYR A 209 -17.40 -17.54 0.17
C TYR A 209 -17.38 -19.07 0.01
N ASP A 210 -18.31 -19.78 0.65
CA ASP A 210 -18.41 -21.23 0.57
C ASP A 210 -19.38 -21.67 -0.54
N GLY A 211 -18.83 -22.28 -1.59
CA GLY A 211 -19.64 -22.85 -2.68
C GLY A 211 -20.63 -23.94 -2.25
N ALA A 212 -20.40 -24.63 -1.13
CA ALA A 212 -21.35 -25.59 -0.58
C ALA A 212 -22.60 -24.91 0.02
N LEU A 213 -22.48 -23.65 0.43
CA LEU A 213 -23.56 -22.79 0.94
C LEU A 213 -24.08 -21.80 -0.11
N SER A 214 -23.76 -22.02 -1.39
CA SER A 214 -24.06 -21.12 -2.51
C SER A 214 -23.33 -19.76 -2.48
N GLY A 215 -22.25 -19.66 -1.70
CA GLY A 215 -21.29 -18.56 -1.75
C GLY A 215 -20.30 -18.68 -2.92
N ASP A 216 -19.42 -17.69 -3.07
CA ASP A 216 -18.45 -17.64 -4.16
C ASP A 216 -17.08 -17.14 -3.69
N ALA A 217 -16.06 -17.99 -3.74
CA ALA A 217 -14.69 -17.60 -3.42
C ALA A 217 -14.11 -16.55 -4.40
N VAL A 218 -14.62 -16.47 -5.63
CA VAL A 218 -14.23 -15.44 -6.62
C VAL A 218 -14.78 -14.07 -6.24
N LEU A 219 -15.90 -13.99 -5.51
CA LEU A 219 -16.38 -12.74 -4.93
C LEU A 219 -15.33 -12.13 -3.99
N TYR A 220 -14.72 -12.93 -3.12
CA TYR A 220 -13.63 -12.45 -2.26
C TYR A 220 -12.48 -11.87 -3.09
N GLN A 221 -12.07 -12.55 -4.16
CA GLN A 221 -11.00 -12.05 -5.03
C GLN A 221 -11.34 -10.71 -5.68
N HIS A 222 -12.58 -10.52 -6.14
CA HIS A 222 -13.02 -9.22 -6.67
C HIS A 222 -12.96 -8.12 -5.61
N LEU A 223 -13.48 -8.37 -4.40
CA LEU A 223 -13.50 -7.39 -3.32
C LEU A 223 -12.08 -7.05 -2.84
N PHE A 224 -11.26 -8.10 -2.63
CA PHE A 224 -9.88 -7.95 -2.22
C PHE A 224 -9.08 -7.16 -3.25
N TRP A 225 -9.18 -7.49 -4.55
CA TRP A 225 -8.39 -6.79 -5.56
C TRP A 225 -8.92 -5.41 -5.91
N PHE A 226 -10.23 -5.18 -5.80
CA PHE A 226 -10.80 -3.83 -5.93
C PHE A 226 -10.16 -2.88 -4.90
N PHE A 227 -9.78 -3.40 -3.74
CA PHE A 227 -8.91 -2.69 -2.80
C PHE A 227 -7.42 -2.80 -3.17
N GLY A 228 -6.93 -4.01 -3.41
CA GLY A 228 -5.51 -4.34 -3.43
C GLY A 228 -4.75 -3.73 -4.60
N HIS A 229 -5.39 -3.55 -5.77
CA HIS A 229 -4.72 -2.85 -6.86
C HIS A 229 -4.64 -1.33 -6.64
N PRO A 230 -5.70 -0.64 -6.22
CA PRO A 230 -5.57 0.73 -5.71
C PRO A 230 -4.54 0.86 -4.58
N GLU A 231 -4.44 -0.12 -3.67
CA GLU A 231 -3.49 -0.09 -2.57
C GLU A 231 -2.04 0.00 -3.07
N VAL A 232 -1.64 -0.75 -4.11
CA VAL A 232 -0.28 -0.61 -4.65
C VAL A 232 0.01 0.80 -5.21
N TYR A 233 -1.02 1.51 -5.69
CA TYR A 233 -0.87 2.91 -6.08
C TYR A 233 -0.87 3.87 -4.88
N ILE A 234 -1.68 3.60 -3.85
CA ILE A 234 -1.65 4.31 -2.57
C ILE A 234 -0.23 4.27 -1.98
N LEU A 235 0.48 3.15 -2.10
CA LEU A 235 1.87 3.03 -1.64
C LEU A 235 2.84 3.85 -2.49
N ILE A 236 2.69 3.86 -3.83
CA ILE A 236 3.69 4.49 -4.72
C ILE A 236 3.46 5.98 -4.96
N LEU A 237 2.22 6.48 -4.90
CA LEU A 237 1.90 7.89 -5.16
C LEU A 237 2.67 8.84 -4.25
N PRO A 238 2.69 8.67 -2.90
CA PRO A 238 3.51 9.50 -2.02
C PRO A 238 5.00 9.35 -2.34
N GLY A 239 5.46 8.15 -2.72
CA GLY A 239 6.82 7.91 -3.21
C GLY A 239 7.17 8.79 -4.41
N PHE A 240 6.28 8.87 -5.41
CA PHE A 240 6.45 9.79 -6.54
C PHE A 240 6.52 11.26 -6.11
N GLY A 241 5.76 11.64 -5.07
CA GLY A 241 5.85 12.95 -4.45
C GLY A 241 7.23 13.21 -3.85
N VAL A 242 7.77 12.26 -3.07
CA VAL A 242 9.09 12.35 -2.44
C VAL A 242 10.19 12.50 -3.49
N ILE A 243 10.18 11.64 -4.52
CA ILE A 243 11.17 11.67 -5.61
C ILE A 243 11.15 13.02 -6.34
N SER A 244 9.94 13.56 -6.56
CA SER A 244 9.78 14.90 -7.14
C SER A 244 10.40 15.99 -6.26
N GLN A 245 10.30 15.88 -4.93
CA GLN A 245 10.91 16.85 -4.02
C GLN A 245 12.43 16.72 -3.94
N CYS A 246 12.96 15.50 -3.93
CA CYS A 246 14.41 15.27 -3.95
C CYS A 246 15.04 15.91 -5.19
N LEU A 247 14.46 15.67 -6.38
CA LEU A 247 14.98 16.23 -7.63
C LEU A 247 14.79 17.76 -7.72
N SER A 248 13.64 18.27 -7.26
CA SER A 248 13.36 19.71 -7.28
C SER A 248 14.30 20.48 -6.35
N THR A 249 14.48 19.99 -5.13
CA THR A 249 15.32 20.63 -4.11
C THR A 249 16.78 20.67 -4.58
N VAL A 250 17.33 19.54 -5.00
CA VAL A 250 18.74 19.49 -5.34
C VAL A 250 19.05 20.15 -6.69
N GLY A 251 18.10 20.12 -7.63
CA GLY A 251 18.18 20.92 -8.86
C GLY A 251 17.94 22.42 -8.63
N SER A 252 17.51 22.83 -7.43
CA SER A 252 17.06 24.19 -7.10
C SER A 252 16.10 24.77 -8.14
N LYS A 253 15.18 23.93 -8.62
CA LYS A 253 14.21 24.26 -9.67
C LYS A 253 12.93 23.45 -9.53
N SER A 254 11.85 23.91 -10.13
CA SER A 254 10.63 23.12 -10.23
C SER A 254 10.82 21.88 -11.10
N ILE A 255 10.05 20.84 -10.82
CA ILE A 255 9.95 19.68 -11.70
C ILE A 255 9.39 20.12 -13.06
N PHE A 256 10.04 19.67 -14.12
CA PHE A 256 9.58 19.88 -15.49
C PHE A 256 8.17 19.31 -15.69
N GLY A 257 7.28 20.09 -16.31
CA GLY A 257 5.90 19.64 -16.57
C GLY A 257 5.06 19.41 -15.31
N GLY A 258 5.21 20.22 -14.25
CA GLY A 258 4.50 20.04 -12.98
C GLY A 258 2.98 19.79 -13.11
N GLN A 259 2.27 20.50 -13.98
CA GLN A 259 0.84 20.25 -14.23
C GLN A 259 0.59 18.89 -14.88
N ALA A 260 1.43 18.48 -15.84
CA ALA A 260 1.35 17.16 -16.44
C ALA A 260 1.64 16.04 -15.42
N MET A 261 2.54 16.29 -14.45
CA MET A 261 2.80 15.38 -13.33
C MET A 261 1.57 15.19 -12.44
N ILE A 262 0.83 16.27 -12.15
CA ILE A 262 -0.41 16.22 -11.37
C ILE A 262 -1.48 15.46 -12.14
N LEU A 263 -1.68 15.79 -13.42
CA LEU A 263 -2.62 15.09 -14.29
C LEU A 263 -2.29 13.59 -14.36
N ALA A 264 -1.02 13.23 -14.53
CA ALA A 264 -0.59 11.84 -14.55
C ALA A 264 -0.91 11.11 -13.24
N MET A 265 -0.70 11.73 -12.08
CA MET A 265 -1.11 11.13 -10.80
C MET A 265 -2.62 10.95 -10.70
N GLY A 266 -3.41 11.92 -11.17
CA GLY A 266 -4.86 11.79 -11.24
C GLY A 266 -5.30 10.63 -12.14
N CYS A 267 -4.71 10.50 -13.34
CA CYS A 267 -4.97 9.39 -14.25
C CYS A 267 -4.62 8.04 -13.63
N ILE A 268 -3.44 7.92 -12.99
CA ILE A 268 -3.04 6.69 -12.28
C ILE A 268 -4.04 6.34 -11.18
N SER A 269 -4.52 7.34 -10.43
CA SER A 269 -5.46 7.12 -9.32
C SER A 269 -6.81 6.61 -9.81
N ILE A 270 -7.35 7.22 -10.88
CA ILE A 270 -8.62 6.79 -11.47
C ILE A 270 -8.46 5.42 -12.13
N LEU A 271 -7.50 5.27 -13.05
CA LEU A 271 -7.28 4.01 -13.75
C LEU A 271 -6.94 2.87 -12.78
N GLY A 272 -6.21 3.15 -11.70
CA GLY A 272 -5.89 2.16 -10.68
C GLY A 272 -7.12 1.55 -10.00
N THR A 273 -8.22 2.30 -9.90
CA THR A 273 -9.51 1.77 -9.40
C THR A 273 -10.31 1.01 -10.45
N LEU A 274 -9.85 0.97 -11.71
CA LEU A 274 -10.55 0.38 -12.84
C LEU A 274 -9.84 -0.85 -13.44
N VAL A 275 -8.76 -1.35 -12.82
CA VAL A 275 -7.93 -2.41 -13.43
C VAL A 275 -7.76 -3.67 -12.58
N TRP A 276 -8.38 -3.76 -11.41
CA TRP A 276 -8.08 -4.79 -10.41
C TRP A 276 -8.14 -6.23 -10.90
N VAL A 277 -8.96 -6.51 -11.91
CA VAL A 277 -9.18 -7.84 -12.47
C VAL A 277 -7.94 -8.44 -13.16
N HIS A 278 -6.88 -7.67 -13.45
CA HIS A 278 -5.65 -8.29 -13.96
C HIS A 278 -4.98 -9.27 -12.99
N HIS A 279 -5.31 -9.21 -11.70
CA HIS A 279 -4.85 -10.21 -10.74
C HIS A 279 -5.67 -11.51 -10.77
N MET A 280 -6.73 -11.53 -11.59
CA MET A 280 -7.73 -12.60 -11.68
C MET A 280 -7.77 -13.22 -13.08
N MET A 281 -6.76 -13.00 -13.92
CA MET A 281 -6.78 -13.44 -15.33
C MET A 281 -6.87 -14.96 -15.52
N THR A 282 -6.59 -15.73 -14.47
CA THR A 282 -6.62 -17.21 -14.45
C THR A 282 -7.87 -17.77 -13.76
N THR A 283 -8.84 -16.96 -13.34
CA THR A 283 -10.05 -17.43 -12.63
C THR A 283 -11.17 -17.91 -13.55
N GLY A 284 -10.94 -17.92 -14.88
CA GLY A 284 -11.94 -18.36 -15.87
C GLY A 284 -12.84 -17.26 -16.43
N LEU A 285 -12.44 -16.00 -16.31
CA LEU A 285 -13.17 -14.84 -16.86
C LEU A 285 -13.33 -14.91 -18.39
N GLU A 286 -14.43 -14.33 -18.88
CA GLU A 286 -14.72 -14.20 -20.31
C GLU A 286 -13.58 -13.51 -21.07
N ALA A 287 -13.40 -13.87 -22.35
CA ALA A 287 -12.33 -13.34 -23.18
C ALA A 287 -12.40 -11.82 -23.33
N ASP A 288 -13.61 -11.27 -23.45
CA ASP A 288 -13.83 -9.83 -23.60
C ASP A 288 -13.49 -9.07 -22.31
N THR A 289 -13.87 -9.60 -21.15
CA THR A 289 -13.50 -9.05 -19.84
C THR A 289 -11.98 -9.01 -19.68
N ARG A 290 -11.29 -10.12 -19.96
CA ARG A 290 -9.83 -10.18 -19.87
C ARG A 290 -9.17 -9.19 -20.84
N SER A 291 -9.67 -9.10 -22.08
CA SER A 291 -9.15 -8.18 -23.09
C SER A 291 -9.32 -6.70 -22.68
N TYR A 292 -10.47 -6.34 -22.13
CA TYR A 292 -10.73 -5.01 -21.58
C TYR A 292 -9.72 -4.68 -20.46
N PHE A 293 -9.63 -5.54 -19.44
CA PHE A 293 -8.77 -5.27 -18.29
C PHE A 293 -7.28 -5.27 -18.66
N SER A 294 -6.84 -6.10 -19.61
CA SER A 294 -5.48 -6.03 -20.14
C SER A 294 -5.21 -4.70 -20.83
N ALA A 295 -6.11 -4.23 -21.70
CA ALA A 295 -5.94 -2.96 -22.42
C ALA A 295 -5.90 -1.75 -21.47
N VAL A 296 -6.81 -1.70 -20.48
CA VAL A 296 -6.85 -0.60 -19.50
C VAL A 296 -5.64 -0.66 -18.56
N THR A 297 -5.16 -1.84 -18.19
CA THR A 297 -3.93 -1.99 -17.38
C THR A 297 -2.71 -1.45 -18.12
N ILE A 298 -2.55 -1.79 -19.40
CA ILE A 298 -1.45 -1.28 -20.24
C ILE A 298 -1.54 0.26 -20.37
N MET A 299 -2.75 0.82 -20.42
CA MET A 299 -2.94 2.28 -20.49
C MET A 299 -2.31 3.04 -19.32
N ILE A 300 -2.16 2.41 -18.14
CA ILE A 300 -1.51 3.04 -16.96
C ILE A 300 -0.02 3.33 -17.21
N ALA A 301 0.62 2.61 -18.16
CA ALA A 301 2.00 2.89 -18.55
C ALA A 301 2.17 4.31 -19.13
N ILE A 302 1.13 4.91 -19.72
CA ILE A 302 1.19 6.24 -20.34
C ILE A 302 1.38 7.36 -19.30
N PRO A 303 0.50 7.54 -18.28
CA PRO A 303 0.71 8.55 -17.26
C PRO A 303 1.95 8.24 -16.40
N THR A 304 2.27 6.97 -16.17
CA THR A 304 3.50 6.58 -15.44
C THR A 304 4.75 6.97 -16.22
N GLY A 305 4.81 6.68 -17.52
CA GLY A 305 5.89 7.08 -18.40
C GLY A 305 6.05 8.59 -18.49
N THR A 306 4.94 9.34 -18.56
CA THR A 306 4.95 10.82 -18.51
C THR A 306 5.71 11.33 -17.28
N LYS A 307 5.51 10.69 -16.12
CA LYS A 307 6.24 11.07 -14.90
C LYS A 307 7.73 10.77 -14.98
N ILE A 308 8.09 9.59 -15.48
CA ILE A 308 9.49 9.19 -15.66
C ILE A 308 10.21 10.17 -16.59
N PHE A 309 9.62 10.50 -17.74
CA PHE A 309 10.22 11.45 -18.67
C PHE A 309 10.31 12.87 -18.13
N ASN A 310 9.33 13.32 -17.33
CA ASN A 310 9.40 14.62 -16.68
C ASN A 310 10.50 14.70 -15.61
N TRP A 311 10.73 13.62 -14.85
CA TRP A 311 11.89 13.57 -13.95
C TRP A 311 13.21 13.57 -14.72
N LEU A 312 13.32 12.80 -15.81
CA LEU A 312 14.50 12.82 -16.68
C LEU A 312 14.76 14.21 -17.27
N GLY A 313 13.72 14.89 -17.76
CA GLY A 313 13.83 16.27 -18.24
C GLY A 313 14.29 17.24 -17.15
N THR A 314 13.82 17.07 -15.91
CA THR A 314 14.29 17.85 -14.75
C THR A 314 15.77 17.61 -14.49
N ILE A 315 16.22 16.35 -14.53
CA ILE A 315 17.62 15.96 -14.34
C ILE A 315 18.51 16.57 -15.43
N MET A 316 18.15 16.39 -16.71
CA MET A 316 18.91 16.90 -17.86
C MET A 316 19.05 18.41 -17.85
N GLY A 317 18.00 19.12 -17.41
CA GLY A 317 18.01 20.57 -17.29
C GLY A 317 18.74 21.10 -16.06
N SER A 318 19.23 20.24 -15.15
CA SER A 318 19.85 20.63 -13.89
C SER A 318 21.38 20.58 -13.94
N HIS A 319 22.04 21.57 -13.35
CA HIS A 319 23.49 21.53 -13.12
C HIS A 319 23.76 20.98 -11.74
N TRP A 320 24.49 19.86 -11.66
CA TRP A 320 24.83 19.22 -10.39
C TRP A 320 26.32 19.33 -10.13
N SER A 321 26.69 19.97 -9.03
CA SER A 321 28.08 20.09 -8.58
C SER A 321 28.54 18.89 -7.75
N SER A 322 27.62 18.18 -7.10
CA SER A 322 27.86 16.96 -6.33
C SER A 322 26.62 16.08 -6.32
N LEU A 323 26.80 14.79 -6.02
CA LEU A 323 25.71 13.83 -5.84
C LEU A 323 25.51 13.55 -4.34
N THR A 324 24.39 14.03 -3.82
CA THR A 324 23.88 13.77 -2.47
C THR A 324 23.19 12.41 -2.39
N ALA A 325 22.97 11.89 -1.17
CA ALA A 325 22.25 10.64 -0.96
C ALA A 325 20.82 10.68 -1.54
N ASP A 326 20.13 11.82 -1.39
CA ASP A 326 18.77 12.01 -1.91
C ASP A 326 18.72 11.98 -3.44
N GLN A 327 19.72 12.55 -4.12
CA GLN A 327 19.84 12.44 -5.57
C GLN A 327 20.09 11.00 -6.01
N TRP A 328 20.99 10.29 -5.33
CA TRP A 328 21.24 8.87 -5.62
C TRP A 328 19.97 8.05 -5.44
N ALA A 329 19.25 8.22 -4.33
CA ALA A 329 17.98 7.55 -4.11
C ALA A 329 16.96 7.86 -5.22
N ALA A 330 16.87 9.12 -5.65
CA ALA A 330 15.96 9.52 -6.72
C ALA A 330 16.30 8.91 -8.09
N ILE A 331 17.58 8.91 -8.46
CA ILE A 331 18.05 8.32 -9.73
C ILE A 331 17.87 6.80 -9.70
N SER A 332 18.28 6.14 -8.61
CA SER A 332 18.11 4.71 -8.42
C SER A 332 16.64 4.30 -8.47
N PHE A 333 15.76 5.08 -7.84
CA PHE A 333 14.32 4.87 -7.95
C PHE A 333 13.85 4.92 -9.40
N ILE A 334 14.20 5.96 -10.17
CA ILE A 334 13.75 6.09 -11.56
C ILE A 334 14.18 4.90 -12.40
N ILE A 335 15.42 4.44 -12.24
CA ILE A 335 15.95 3.30 -12.99
C ILE A 335 15.24 2.00 -12.60
N LEU A 336 15.23 1.67 -11.31
CA LEU A 336 14.67 0.39 -10.82
C LEU A 336 13.15 0.34 -10.98
N PHE A 337 12.46 1.45 -10.77
CA PHE A 337 11.02 1.56 -10.98
C PHE A 337 10.66 1.40 -12.47
N SER A 338 11.47 1.94 -13.38
CA SER A 338 11.26 1.74 -14.83
C SER A 338 11.46 0.28 -15.24
N LEU A 339 12.51 -0.39 -14.72
CA LEU A 339 12.74 -1.81 -14.98
C LEU A 339 11.60 -2.69 -14.46
N GLY A 340 11.15 -2.46 -13.23
CA GLY A 340 9.98 -3.16 -12.68
C GLY A 340 8.71 -2.86 -13.48
N GLY A 341 8.50 -1.60 -13.88
CA GLY A 341 7.38 -1.18 -14.71
C GLY A 341 7.34 -1.89 -16.06
N THR A 342 8.49 -2.05 -16.74
CA THR A 342 8.53 -2.77 -18.01
C THR A 342 8.18 -4.25 -17.86
N THR A 343 8.59 -4.88 -16.75
CA THR A 343 8.20 -6.27 -16.49
C THR A 343 6.73 -6.42 -16.15
N GLY A 344 6.10 -5.39 -15.57
CA GLY A 344 4.67 -5.40 -15.27
C GLY A 344 3.77 -5.12 -16.49
N VAL A 345 4.31 -4.56 -17.57
CA VAL A 345 3.59 -4.33 -18.83
C VAL A 345 3.55 -5.58 -19.71
N VAL A 346 4.58 -6.42 -19.63
CA VAL A 346 4.72 -7.70 -20.37
C VAL A 346 3.77 -8.74 -19.81
#